data_AF-A0A068VIY3-F1
#
_entry.id   AF-A0A068VIY3-F1
#
_cell.length_a   1.000
_cell.length_b   1.000
_cell.length_c   1.000
_cell.angle_alpha   90.00
_cell.angle_beta   90.00
_cell.angle_gamma   90.00
#
_symmetry.space_group_name_H-M   'P 1'
#
loop_
_entity.id
_entity.type
_entity.pdbx_description
1 polymer ?
#
loop_
_entity_poly.entity_id
_entity_poly.type
_entity_poly.pdbx_seq_one_letter_code
_entity_poly.pdbx_strand_id
1 'polypeptide(L)'
;MTTGSFCLSYISVYFGLFILFLTKLQRETLYRLSVSYFVEVINFLELIMICKCIYLQLNGPFWIVPLGRRDERVSLLNEALSNLPPPFANIARLKASFAAKGWNTKELVYKRRGHTIGNAHCFVFSSRLYNFTGKGDKDPSSDPKYIPFLKKKCKPGDVTTLVEMTPGTFKSFDEAYCYTLITKRRGHLQSGAALLDDRQTRAHVKLQATAHGSTFFKDFAACTVKLSKVGVSQERLVKLGDIVL
;
A
#
# COMPACT_ATOMS: atom_id res chain seq x y z
N MET A 1 -24.31 -13.70 0.62
CA MET A 1 -23.38 -13.58 1.77
C MET A 1 -21.96 -13.80 1.26
N THR A 2 -21.24 -12.74 0.95
CA THR A 2 -19.95 -12.78 0.22
C THR A 2 -18.86 -12.10 1.04
N THR A 3 -18.21 -12.84 1.94
CA THR A 3 -17.03 -12.41 2.69
C THR A 3 -15.71 -12.65 1.93
N GLY A 4 -15.75 -13.36 0.79
CA GLY A 4 -14.57 -13.71 -0.03
C GLY A 4 -14.04 -12.60 -0.95
N SER A 5 -14.83 -11.59 -1.32
CA SER A 5 -14.40 -10.56 -2.30
C SER A 5 -13.55 -9.43 -1.71
N PHE A 6 -13.50 -9.30 -0.37
CA PHE A 6 -12.74 -8.25 0.31
C PHE A 6 -11.22 -8.49 0.30
N CYS A 7 -10.78 -9.75 0.24
CA CYS A 7 -9.35 -10.08 0.25
C CYS A 7 -8.73 -9.98 -1.16
N LEU A 8 -9.49 -10.32 -2.20
CA LEU A 8 -9.04 -10.28 -3.60
C LEU A 8 -8.73 -8.87 -4.10
N SER A 9 -9.37 -7.84 -3.56
CA SER A 9 -9.18 -6.44 -3.96
C SER A 9 -8.00 -5.75 -3.27
N TYR A 10 -7.67 -6.14 -2.03
CA TYR A 10 -6.43 -5.74 -1.35
C TYR A 10 -5.21 -6.42 -1.98
N ILE A 11 -5.36 -7.68 -2.38
CA ILE A 11 -4.38 -8.39 -3.20
C ILE A 11 -4.32 -7.75 -4.59
N SER A 12 -5.42 -7.31 -5.20
CA SER A 12 -5.45 -6.77 -6.57
C SER A 12 -4.55 -5.55 -6.84
N VAL A 13 -4.24 -4.71 -5.84
CA VAL A 13 -3.28 -3.60 -6.05
C VAL A 13 -1.86 -4.15 -6.19
N TYR A 14 -1.49 -5.13 -5.37
CA TYR A 14 -0.19 -5.80 -5.40
C TYR A 14 -0.10 -6.86 -6.52
N PHE A 15 -1.21 -7.51 -6.85
CA PHE A 15 -1.35 -8.54 -7.89
C PHE A 15 -1.51 -7.92 -9.28
N GLY A 16 -2.11 -6.74 -9.39
CA GLY A 16 -2.16 -5.95 -10.64
C GLY A 16 -0.77 -5.47 -11.05
N LEU A 17 0.05 -5.03 -10.08
CA LEU A 17 1.48 -4.73 -10.29
C LEU A 17 2.26 -6.00 -10.71
N PHE A 18 1.93 -7.16 -10.17
CA PHE A 18 2.51 -8.46 -10.51
C PHE A 18 2.13 -8.94 -11.93
N ILE A 19 0.87 -8.79 -12.38
CA ILE A 19 0.44 -9.15 -13.74
C ILE A 19 1.01 -8.21 -14.80
N LEU A 20 1.07 -6.90 -14.52
CA LEU A 20 1.75 -5.92 -15.37
C LEU A 20 3.25 -6.20 -15.49
N PHE A 21 3.87 -6.72 -14.42
CA PHE A 21 5.26 -7.17 -14.41
C PHE A 21 5.45 -8.41 -15.30
N LEU A 22 4.65 -9.46 -15.15
CA LEU A 22 4.76 -10.69 -15.98
C LEU A 22 4.53 -10.43 -17.47
N THR A 23 3.53 -9.62 -17.80
CA THR A 23 3.17 -9.30 -19.20
C THR A 23 4.18 -8.39 -19.90
N LYS A 24 4.91 -7.56 -19.15
CA LYS A 24 5.99 -6.70 -19.67
C LYS A 24 7.33 -7.43 -19.72
N LEU A 25 7.61 -8.35 -18.78
CA LEU A 25 8.78 -9.25 -18.82
C LEU A 25 8.72 -10.20 -20.03
N GLN A 26 7.54 -10.72 -20.36
CA GLN A 26 7.36 -11.59 -21.53
C GLN A 26 7.56 -10.86 -22.87
N ARG A 27 7.42 -9.53 -22.90
CA ARG A 27 7.45 -8.74 -24.15
C ARG A 27 8.85 -8.21 -24.51
N GLU A 28 9.77 -8.11 -23.55
CA GLU A 28 11.04 -7.36 -23.71
C GLU A 28 12.32 -8.15 -23.37
N THR A 29 12.35 -9.49 -23.45
CA THR A 29 13.62 -10.20 -23.23
C THR A 29 13.79 -11.43 -24.12
N LEU A 30 14.41 -11.18 -25.28
CA LEU A 30 15.36 -12.09 -25.93
C LEU A 30 16.43 -12.50 -24.91
N TYR A 31 16.21 -13.53 -24.06
CA TYR A 31 17.26 -14.38 -23.48
C TYR A 31 16.59 -15.61 -22.86
N ARG A 32 16.35 -16.61 -23.71
CA ARG A 32 15.65 -17.86 -23.39
C ARG A 32 16.51 -18.91 -22.66
N LEU A 33 17.63 -18.52 -22.04
CA LEU A 33 18.63 -19.49 -21.53
C LEU A 33 19.19 -19.24 -20.12
N SER A 34 18.91 -18.13 -19.43
CA SER A 34 19.44 -17.89 -18.05
C SER A 34 18.40 -17.92 -16.94
N VAL A 35 17.09 -17.88 -17.26
CA VAL A 35 16.03 -17.87 -16.25
C VAL A 35 15.87 -19.23 -15.57
N SER A 36 16.31 -20.33 -16.19
CA SER A 36 16.16 -21.66 -15.60
C SER A 36 17.05 -21.91 -14.37
N TYR A 37 18.19 -21.21 -14.25
CA TYR A 37 19.12 -21.37 -13.11
C TYR A 37 18.87 -20.39 -11.97
N PHE A 38 18.24 -19.24 -12.23
CA PHE A 38 18.06 -18.18 -11.23
C PHE A 38 16.80 -18.38 -10.35
N VAL A 39 15.86 -19.19 -10.81
CA VAL A 39 14.58 -19.48 -10.12
C VAL A 39 14.76 -20.46 -8.95
N GLU A 40 15.86 -21.22 -8.88
CA GLU A 40 16.09 -22.16 -7.78
C GLU A 40 16.57 -21.49 -6.48
N VAL A 41 17.02 -20.23 -6.52
CA VAL A 41 17.66 -19.55 -5.36
C VAL A 41 16.81 -18.43 -4.77
N ILE A 42 15.90 -17.82 -5.54
CA ILE A 42 15.09 -16.67 -5.11
C ILE A 42 13.65 -17.10 -4.87
N ASN A 43 13.17 -16.94 -3.64
CA ASN A 43 11.81 -17.31 -3.25
C ASN A 43 10.75 -16.27 -3.68
N PHE A 44 9.48 -16.65 -3.67
CA PHE A 44 8.40 -15.81 -4.19
C PHE A 44 8.22 -14.52 -3.37
N LEU A 45 8.48 -14.58 -2.06
CA LEU A 45 8.45 -13.41 -1.18
C LEU A 45 9.62 -12.45 -1.42
N GLU A 46 10.78 -12.97 -1.80
CA GLU A 46 11.91 -12.17 -2.26
C GLU A 46 11.57 -11.47 -3.56
N LEU A 47 10.87 -12.10 -4.51
CA LEU A 47 10.42 -11.43 -5.73
C LEU A 47 9.48 -10.24 -5.46
N ILE A 48 8.59 -10.37 -4.47
CA ILE A 48 7.69 -9.27 -4.04
C ILE A 48 8.49 -8.13 -3.39
N MET A 49 9.52 -8.44 -2.61
CA MET A 49 10.37 -7.45 -1.95
C MET A 49 11.45 -6.86 -2.88
N ILE A 50 11.88 -7.61 -3.90
CA ILE A 50 12.79 -7.26 -5.01
C ILE A 50 12.01 -6.58 -6.15
N CYS A 51 10.84 -5.99 -5.89
CA CYS A 51 10.22 -5.00 -6.79
C CYS A 51 11.06 -3.70 -6.95
N LYS A 52 12.38 -3.81 -6.78
CA LYS A 52 13.51 -2.95 -7.19
C LYS A 52 13.28 -2.24 -8.52
N CYS A 53 12.74 -2.93 -9.53
CA CYS A 53 12.51 -2.36 -10.86
C CYS A 53 11.28 -1.44 -10.93
N ILE A 54 10.26 -1.68 -10.11
CA ILE A 54 9.02 -0.88 -10.13
C ILE A 54 9.27 0.51 -9.58
N TYR A 55 9.98 0.63 -8.46
CA TYR A 55 10.30 1.94 -7.89
C TYR A 55 11.16 2.77 -8.85
N LEU A 56 12.21 2.18 -9.42
CA LEU A 56 13.09 2.88 -10.37
C LEU A 56 12.35 3.34 -11.63
N GLN A 57 11.42 2.54 -12.17
CA GLN A 57 10.60 2.92 -13.32
C GLN A 57 9.55 4.02 -13.01
N LEU A 58 9.27 4.25 -11.72
CA LEU A 58 8.29 5.25 -11.25
C LEU A 58 8.96 6.46 -10.57
N ASN A 59 10.26 6.70 -10.82
CA ASN A 59 11.09 7.74 -10.19
C ASN A 59 11.20 7.63 -8.66
N GLY A 60 11.02 6.42 -8.12
CA GLY A 60 11.22 6.10 -6.72
C GLY A 60 12.69 5.84 -6.36
N PRO A 61 13.02 5.77 -5.07
CA PRO A 61 14.40 5.72 -4.62
C PRO A 61 14.96 4.29 -4.70
N PHE A 62 16.27 4.18 -4.59
CA PHE A 62 16.97 2.89 -4.52
C PHE A 62 17.31 2.55 -3.08
N TRP A 63 17.04 1.32 -2.65
CA TRP A 63 17.53 0.78 -1.38
C TRP A 63 17.71 -0.73 -1.45
N ILE A 64 18.63 -1.25 -0.65
CA ILE A 64 18.91 -2.69 -0.55
C ILE A 64 17.98 -3.29 0.49
N VAL A 65 17.30 -4.38 0.13
CA VAL A 65 16.46 -5.15 1.05
C VAL A 65 17.19 -6.43 1.43
N PRO A 66 17.30 -6.78 2.73
CA PRO A 66 17.87 -8.05 3.16
C PRO A 66 17.15 -9.24 2.51
N LEU A 67 17.94 -10.21 2.02
CA LEU A 67 17.45 -11.46 1.44
C LEU A 67 17.54 -12.61 2.47
N GLY A 68 17.06 -13.79 2.10
CA GLY A 68 17.12 -14.99 2.92
C GLY A 68 15.82 -15.30 3.68
N ARG A 69 14.68 -14.79 3.21
CA ARG A 69 13.38 -15.27 3.71
C ARG A 69 13.16 -16.71 3.24
N ARG A 70 12.21 -17.41 3.85
CA ARG A 70 11.72 -18.69 3.33
C ARG A 70 10.23 -18.56 3.12
N ASP A 71 9.74 -19.11 2.02
CA ASP A 71 8.31 -19.15 1.75
C ASP A 71 7.63 -20.07 2.77
N GLU A 72 6.51 -19.59 3.32
CA GLU A 72 5.65 -20.40 4.16
C GLU A 72 4.81 -21.35 3.28
N ARG A 73 4.57 -22.56 3.76
CA ARG A 73 3.76 -23.57 3.05
C ARG A 73 2.25 -23.46 3.33
N VAL A 74 1.86 -22.52 4.19
CA VAL A 74 0.49 -22.35 4.67
C VAL A 74 0.07 -20.90 4.42
N SER A 75 -1.13 -20.72 3.88
CA SER A 75 -1.75 -19.40 3.69
C SER A 75 -3.18 -19.46 4.20
N LEU A 76 -3.50 -18.69 5.24
CA LEU A 76 -4.81 -18.69 5.87
C LEU A 76 -5.51 -17.34 5.64
N LEU A 77 -6.69 -17.37 5.02
CA LEU A 77 -7.50 -16.18 4.77
C LEU A 77 -7.80 -15.39 6.05
N ASN A 78 -8.13 -16.10 7.13
CA ASN A 78 -8.47 -15.48 8.40
C ASN A 78 -7.28 -14.72 9.01
N GLU A 79 -6.05 -15.22 8.83
CA GLU A 79 -4.86 -14.49 9.27
C GLU A 79 -4.69 -13.18 8.50
N ALA A 80 -4.93 -13.18 7.18
CA ALA A 80 -4.88 -11.96 6.39
C ALA A 80 -5.94 -10.95 6.84
N LEU A 81 -7.19 -11.39 7.04
CA LEU A 81 -8.29 -10.53 7.48
C LEU A 81 -8.07 -9.97 8.90
N SER A 82 -7.45 -10.74 9.79
CA SER A 82 -7.16 -10.31 11.16
C SER A 82 -5.96 -9.36 11.25
N ASN A 83 -4.98 -9.49 10.34
CA ASN A 83 -3.74 -8.73 10.40
C ASN A 83 -3.72 -7.48 9.50
N LEU A 84 -4.57 -7.40 8.47
CA LEU A 84 -4.64 -6.24 7.59
C LEU A 84 -5.65 -5.19 8.08
N PRO A 85 -5.25 -3.92 8.23
CA PRO A 85 -6.19 -2.87 8.60
C PRO A 85 -7.17 -2.61 7.44
N PRO A 86 -8.49 -2.59 7.71
CA PRO A 86 -9.48 -2.34 6.67
C PRO A 86 -9.44 -0.89 6.17
N PRO A 87 -9.99 -0.61 4.97
CA PRO A 87 -10.02 0.73 4.37
C PRO A 87 -10.84 1.75 5.19
N PHE A 88 -11.71 1.26 6.08
CA PHE A 88 -12.54 2.02 7.01
C PHE A 88 -12.00 2.09 8.45
N ALA A 89 -10.77 1.62 8.71
CA ALA A 89 -10.19 1.66 10.04
C ALA A 89 -10.03 3.10 10.57
N ASN A 90 -10.43 3.31 11.83
CA ASN A 90 -10.14 4.55 12.55
C ASN A 90 -8.68 4.60 13.03
N ILE A 91 -8.25 5.76 13.52
CA ILE A 91 -6.85 5.99 13.87
C ILE A 91 -6.35 5.11 15.03
N ALA A 92 -7.21 4.78 15.99
CA ALA A 92 -6.89 3.89 17.10
C ALA A 92 -6.58 2.46 16.60
N ARG A 93 -7.45 1.91 15.73
CA ARG A 93 -7.25 0.59 15.12
C ARG A 93 -6.01 0.56 14.24
N LEU A 94 -5.73 1.64 13.52
CA LEU A 94 -4.51 1.76 12.71
C LEU A 94 -3.26 1.73 13.58
N LYS A 95 -3.21 2.56 14.64
CA LYS A 95 -2.10 2.58 15.59
C LYS A 95 -1.89 1.20 16.24
N ALA A 96 -2.95 0.55 16.70
CA ALA A 96 -2.88 -0.77 17.31
C ALA A 96 -2.34 -1.85 16.34
N SER A 97 -2.87 -1.89 15.12
CA SER A 97 -2.46 -2.85 14.09
C SER A 97 -0.98 -2.70 13.71
N PHE A 98 -0.50 -1.46 13.57
CA PHE A 98 0.91 -1.18 13.27
C PHE A 98 1.81 -1.45 14.49
N ALA A 99 1.40 -1.05 15.69
CA ALA A 99 2.15 -1.31 16.92
C ALA A 99 2.34 -2.81 17.18
N ALA A 100 1.32 -3.63 16.89
CA ALA A 100 1.40 -5.09 17.00
C ALA A 100 2.46 -5.72 16.07
N LYS A 101 2.93 -4.98 15.06
CA LYS A 101 4.02 -5.39 14.16
C LYS A 101 5.35 -4.67 14.46
N GLY A 102 5.43 -3.96 15.59
CA GLY A 102 6.61 -3.22 16.03
C GLY A 102 6.79 -1.83 15.40
N TRP A 103 5.73 -1.23 14.85
CA TRP A 103 5.80 0.06 14.17
C TRP A 103 5.39 1.20 15.07
N ASN A 104 6.07 2.34 14.96
CA ASN A 104 5.70 3.56 15.66
C ASN A 104 4.72 4.43 14.83
N THR A 105 4.18 5.47 15.48
CA THR A 105 3.22 6.41 14.86
C THR A 105 3.78 7.11 13.62
N LYS A 106 5.08 7.45 13.63
CA LYS A 106 5.75 8.08 12.50
C LYS A 106 5.71 7.11 11.31
N GLU A 107 6.23 5.90 11.47
CA GLU A 107 6.34 4.88 10.42
C GLU A 107 4.97 4.47 9.83
N LEU A 108 3.90 4.48 10.65
CA LEU A 108 2.52 4.30 10.19
C LEU A 108 2.13 5.31 9.12
N VAL A 109 2.49 6.58 9.27
CA VAL A 109 2.17 7.64 8.29
C VAL A 109 2.93 7.40 6.99
N TYR A 110 4.22 7.05 7.06
CA TYR A 110 5.04 6.79 5.87
C TYR A 110 4.60 5.55 5.10
N LYS A 111 4.24 4.46 5.78
CA LYS A 111 3.78 3.25 5.09
C LYS A 111 2.42 3.42 4.43
N ARG A 112 1.51 4.18 5.06
CA ARG A 112 0.20 4.44 4.47
C ARG A 112 0.25 5.33 3.23
N ARG A 113 1.39 5.94 2.95
CA ARG A 113 1.70 6.64 1.70
C ARG A 113 1.88 5.72 0.48
N GLY A 114 1.96 4.39 0.66
CA GLY A 114 1.97 3.43 -0.46
C GLY A 114 0.74 3.51 -1.36
N HIS A 115 -0.34 4.14 -0.87
CA HIS A 115 -1.53 4.46 -1.65
C HIS A 115 -1.34 5.63 -2.64
N THR A 116 -0.13 6.15 -2.81
CA THR A 116 0.15 7.23 -3.77
C THR A 116 0.01 6.78 -5.23
N ILE A 117 0.17 5.47 -5.49
CA ILE A 117 0.10 4.85 -6.82
C ILE A 117 -1.07 3.88 -6.90
N GLY A 118 -1.58 3.72 -8.11
CA GLY A 118 -2.59 2.72 -8.43
C GLY A 118 -4.02 3.21 -8.28
N ASN A 119 -4.94 2.26 -8.27
CA ASN A 119 -6.37 2.50 -8.29
C ASN A 119 -7.05 1.76 -7.12
N ALA A 120 -8.20 2.27 -6.70
CA ALA A 120 -9.11 1.54 -5.81
C ALA A 120 -10.46 1.35 -6.49
N HIS A 121 -11.08 0.20 -6.23
CA HIS A 121 -12.46 -0.04 -6.65
C HIS A 121 -13.43 0.81 -5.83
N CYS A 122 -14.47 1.31 -6.48
CA CYS A 122 -15.50 2.16 -5.85
C CYS A 122 -16.14 1.52 -4.60
N PHE A 123 -16.39 0.21 -4.60
CA PHE A 123 -17.01 -0.45 -3.44
C PHE A 123 -16.20 -0.29 -2.15
N VAL A 124 -14.87 -0.17 -2.23
CA VAL A 124 -13.93 -0.08 -1.10
C VAL A 124 -14.23 1.14 -0.23
N PHE A 125 -14.75 2.22 -0.81
CA PHE A 125 -15.07 3.48 -0.13
C PHE A 125 -16.51 3.96 -0.36
N SER A 126 -17.36 3.12 -0.94
CA SER A 126 -18.76 3.42 -1.25
C SER A 126 -19.57 3.83 0.00
N SER A 127 -19.30 3.20 1.15
CA SER A 127 -19.94 3.56 2.44
C SER A 127 -19.69 5.02 2.80
N ARG A 128 -18.50 5.56 2.54
CA ARG A 128 -18.20 6.99 2.80
C ARG A 128 -18.99 7.94 1.92
N LEU A 129 -19.39 7.49 0.72
CA LEU A 129 -20.12 8.32 -0.23
C LEU A 129 -21.64 8.28 0.06
N TYR A 130 -22.17 7.14 0.45
CA TYR A 130 -23.62 6.87 0.42
C TYR A 130 -24.24 6.33 1.70
N ASN A 131 -23.45 5.76 2.62
CA ASN A 131 -24.00 5.15 3.83
C ASN A 131 -22.97 5.10 4.97
N PHE A 132 -22.50 6.26 5.43
CA PHE A 132 -21.37 6.33 6.37
C PHE A 132 -21.74 5.88 7.78
N THR A 133 -22.91 6.28 8.29
CA THR A 133 -23.43 5.91 9.61
C THR A 133 -24.49 4.82 9.56
N GLY A 134 -24.82 4.30 8.37
CA GLY A 134 -25.91 3.34 8.18
C GLY A 134 -27.28 3.98 7.89
N LYS A 135 -27.34 5.32 7.80
CA LYS A 135 -28.59 6.09 7.61
C LYS A 135 -28.74 6.72 6.23
N GLY A 136 -27.95 6.29 5.23
CA GLY A 136 -27.97 6.88 3.89
C GLY A 136 -27.26 8.24 3.78
N ASP A 137 -26.22 8.44 4.59
CA ASP A 137 -25.45 9.69 4.69
C ASP A 137 -24.03 9.58 4.11
N LYS A 138 -23.35 10.72 3.99
CA LYS A 138 -21.95 10.80 3.55
C LYS A 138 -21.02 11.06 4.74
N ASP A 139 -19.76 10.69 4.60
CA ASP A 139 -18.73 10.97 5.59
C ASP A 139 -18.57 12.50 5.80
N PRO A 140 -18.89 13.02 7.01
CA PRO A 140 -18.81 14.46 7.30
C PRO A 140 -17.36 14.97 7.37
N SER A 141 -16.39 14.07 7.53
CA SER A 141 -14.97 14.37 7.60
C SER A 141 -14.30 14.48 6.24
N SER A 142 -15.07 14.38 5.14
CA SER A 142 -14.58 14.51 3.76
C SER A 142 -14.84 15.91 3.20
N ASP A 143 -14.03 16.34 2.23
CA ASP A 143 -14.27 17.61 1.52
C ASP A 143 -15.67 17.58 0.85
N PRO A 144 -16.58 18.51 1.21
CA PRO A 144 -17.95 18.52 0.69
C PRO A 144 -18.02 18.76 -0.82
N LYS A 145 -16.99 19.37 -1.43
CA LYS A 145 -16.87 19.58 -2.88
C LYS A 145 -16.31 18.35 -3.60
N TYR A 146 -15.59 17.47 -2.89
CA TYR A 146 -14.97 16.29 -3.48
C TYR A 146 -15.91 15.08 -3.52
N ILE A 147 -16.81 14.94 -2.53
CA ILE A 147 -17.80 13.86 -2.53
C ILE A 147 -18.66 13.85 -3.82
N PRO A 148 -19.23 14.97 -4.30
CA PRO A 148 -19.96 15.00 -5.57
C PRO A 148 -19.11 14.56 -6.77
N PHE A 149 -17.82 14.90 -6.79
CA PHE A 149 -16.90 14.46 -7.85
C PHE A 149 -16.73 12.93 -7.85
N LEU A 150 -16.57 12.32 -6.67
CA LEU A 150 -16.48 10.86 -6.55
C LEU A 150 -17.80 10.17 -6.91
N LYS A 151 -18.96 10.73 -6.52
CA LYS A 151 -20.29 10.21 -6.88
C LYS A 151 -20.60 10.23 -8.38
N LYS A 152 -19.91 11.08 -9.16
CA LYS A 152 -20.00 11.05 -10.62
C LYS A 152 -19.37 9.79 -11.20
N LYS A 153 -18.27 9.32 -10.59
CA LYS A 153 -17.51 8.13 -11.01
C LYS A 153 -18.05 6.84 -10.40
N CYS A 154 -18.30 6.84 -9.09
CA CYS A 154 -18.73 5.68 -8.32
C CYS A 154 -20.22 5.75 -8.05
N LYS A 155 -21.02 4.87 -8.67
CA LYS A 155 -22.45 4.76 -8.39
C LYS A 155 -22.72 3.86 -7.16
N PRO A 156 -23.87 4.00 -6.48
CA PRO A 156 -24.28 3.03 -5.45
C PRO A 156 -24.32 1.62 -6.05
N GLY A 157 -23.73 0.63 -5.37
CA GLY A 157 -23.67 -0.75 -5.85
C GLY A 157 -22.57 -1.04 -6.88
N ASP A 158 -21.74 -0.06 -7.24
CA ASP A 158 -20.64 -0.24 -8.18
C ASP A 158 -19.47 -1.04 -7.57
N VAL A 159 -19.23 -2.22 -8.13
CA VAL A 159 -18.17 -3.15 -7.68
C VAL A 159 -16.99 -3.24 -8.66
N THR A 160 -17.09 -2.65 -9.86
CA THR A 160 -16.10 -2.84 -10.92
C THR A 160 -15.27 -1.60 -11.18
N THR A 161 -15.85 -0.39 -11.08
CA THR A 161 -15.17 0.84 -11.45
C THR A 161 -13.94 1.10 -10.60
N LEU A 162 -12.83 1.40 -11.28
CA LEU A 162 -11.56 1.80 -10.69
C LEU A 162 -11.43 3.32 -10.67
N VAL A 163 -10.94 3.85 -9.55
CA VAL A 163 -10.62 5.27 -9.40
C VAL A 163 -9.16 5.40 -8.97
N GLU A 164 -8.45 6.30 -9.64
CA GLU A 164 -7.09 6.69 -9.32
C GLU A 164 -6.95 7.07 -7.85
N MET A 165 -6.06 6.41 -7.11
CA MET A 165 -5.85 6.69 -5.68
C MET A 165 -5.37 8.12 -5.46
N THR A 166 -4.56 8.62 -6.39
CA THR A 166 -4.08 9.99 -6.44
C THR A 166 -4.39 10.57 -7.82
N PRO A 167 -5.46 11.37 -7.98
CA PRO A 167 -5.88 11.88 -9.27
C PRO A 167 -4.75 12.62 -10.01
N GLY A 168 -4.44 12.19 -11.24
CA GLY A 168 -3.42 12.82 -12.10
C GLY A 168 -1.98 12.37 -11.86
N THR A 169 -1.66 11.73 -10.73
CA THR A 169 -0.30 11.25 -10.42
C THR A 169 -0.24 9.78 -10.00
N PHE A 170 -1.32 9.04 -10.15
CA PHE A 170 -1.45 7.62 -9.79
C PHE A 170 -0.44 6.66 -10.46
N LYS A 171 0.29 7.12 -11.48
CA LYS A 171 1.34 6.36 -12.16
C LYS A 171 2.75 6.69 -11.65
N SER A 172 2.93 7.70 -10.81
CA SER A 172 4.23 8.13 -10.30
C SER A 172 4.21 8.29 -8.78
N PHE A 173 5.38 8.22 -8.18
CA PHE A 173 5.55 8.62 -6.79
C PHE A 173 5.49 10.16 -6.70
N ASP A 174 4.28 10.76 -6.77
CA ASP A 174 4.05 12.17 -6.41
C ASP A 174 3.33 12.31 -5.07
N GLU A 175 3.99 13.04 -4.22
CA GLU A 175 4.23 12.66 -2.86
C GLU A 175 3.88 13.80 -1.93
N ALA A 176 4.32 14.99 -2.34
CA ALA A 176 3.75 16.25 -1.91
C ALA A 176 2.25 16.29 -2.28
N TYR A 177 1.89 15.81 -3.47
CA TYR A 177 0.51 15.86 -3.94
C TYR A 177 -0.40 14.93 -3.14
N CYS A 178 0.00 13.69 -2.86
CA CYS A 178 -0.78 12.77 -2.02
C CYS A 178 -1.06 13.35 -0.62
N TYR A 179 -0.06 13.90 0.06
CA TYR A 179 -0.28 14.53 1.37
C TYR A 179 -1.14 15.80 1.28
N THR A 180 -1.03 16.55 0.18
CA THR A 180 -1.91 17.70 -0.08
C THR A 180 -3.38 17.29 -0.25
N LEU A 181 -3.66 16.12 -0.86
CA LEU A 181 -5.02 15.59 -0.91
C LEU A 181 -5.52 15.17 0.48
N ILE A 182 -4.68 14.50 1.27
CA ILE A 182 -5.04 14.08 2.62
C ILE A 182 -5.34 15.30 3.49
N THR A 183 -4.48 16.33 3.50
CA THR A 183 -4.69 17.56 4.29
C THR A 183 -5.97 18.30 3.90
N LYS A 184 -6.37 18.21 2.62
CA LYS A 184 -7.65 18.74 2.11
C LYS A 184 -8.84 17.80 2.33
N ARG A 185 -8.68 16.66 3.01
CA ARG A 185 -9.72 15.63 3.21
C ARG A 185 -10.31 15.10 1.88
N ARG A 186 -9.45 14.99 0.86
CA ARG A 186 -9.75 14.48 -0.50
C ARG A 186 -9.19 13.09 -0.78
N GLY A 187 -8.83 12.33 0.26
CA GLY A 187 -8.48 10.91 0.11
C GLY A 187 -9.75 10.04 0.03
N HIS A 188 -9.74 9.00 -0.80
CA HIS A 188 -10.89 8.10 -0.98
C HIS A 188 -11.15 7.20 0.22
N LEU A 189 -10.10 6.74 0.90
CA LEU A 189 -10.22 5.82 2.03
C LEU A 189 -10.40 6.57 3.36
N GLN A 190 -11.34 6.12 4.18
CA GLN A 190 -11.59 6.69 5.52
C GLN A 190 -10.35 6.53 6.38
N SER A 191 -9.67 5.40 6.26
CA SER A 191 -8.43 5.14 6.97
C SER A 191 -7.31 6.12 6.59
N GLY A 192 -7.36 6.76 5.40
CA GLY A 192 -6.45 7.86 5.05
C GLY A 192 -6.83 9.18 5.71
N ALA A 193 -8.12 9.51 5.72
CA ALA A 193 -8.65 10.69 6.42
C ALA A 193 -8.43 10.63 7.94
N ALA A 194 -8.51 9.42 8.52
CA ALA A 194 -8.29 9.17 9.94
C ALA A 194 -6.90 9.60 10.44
N LEU A 195 -5.89 9.71 9.56
CA LEU A 195 -4.57 10.24 9.91
C LEU A 195 -4.63 11.70 10.40
N LEU A 196 -5.68 12.45 10.05
CA LEU A 196 -5.87 13.82 10.52
C LEU A 196 -6.58 13.92 11.87
N ASP A 197 -7.11 12.81 12.39
CA ASP A 197 -7.93 12.79 13.60
C ASP A 197 -7.08 12.57 14.87
N ASP A 198 -5.79 12.24 14.73
CA ASP A 198 -4.80 12.17 15.82
C ASP A 198 -3.75 13.28 15.70
N ARG A 199 -3.37 13.87 16.84
CA ARG A 199 -2.43 15.02 16.88
C ARG A 199 -1.07 14.68 16.27
N GLN A 200 -0.52 13.51 16.57
CA GLN A 200 0.83 13.12 16.12
C GLN A 200 0.83 12.79 14.64
N THR A 201 -0.10 11.95 14.17
CA THR A 201 -0.17 11.60 12.74
C THR A 201 -0.50 12.81 11.88
N ARG A 202 -1.38 13.70 12.36
CA ARG A 202 -1.69 14.96 11.68
C ARG A 202 -0.46 15.85 11.54
N ALA A 203 0.37 15.95 12.57
CA ALA A 203 1.60 16.74 12.52
C ALA A 203 2.55 16.19 11.45
N HIS A 204 2.74 14.86 11.38
CA HIS A 204 3.56 14.23 10.35
C HIS A 204 2.99 14.42 8.93
N VAL A 205 1.67 14.25 8.74
CA VAL A 205 1.02 14.48 7.45
C VAL A 205 1.21 15.92 6.97
N LYS A 206 1.01 16.90 7.85
CA LYS A 206 1.22 18.32 7.52
C LYS A 206 2.68 18.62 7.20
N LEU A 207 3.61 18.13 8.02
CA LEU A 207 5.05 18.29 7.78
C LEU A 207 5.45 17.77 6.41
N GLN A 208 4.97 16.58 6.03
CA GLN A 208 5.32 16.01 4.74
C GLN A 208 4.66 16.74 3.56
N ALA A 209 3.46 17.31 3.75
CA ALA A 209 2.83 18.17 2.76
C ALA A 209 3.65 19.45 2.54
N THR A 210 4.13 20.10 3.61
CA THR A 210 4.90 21.36 3.52
C THR A 210 6.34 21.15 3.08
N ALA A 211 6.97 20.04 3.49
CA ALA A 211 8.34 19.72 3.13
C ALA A 211 8.44 19.05 1.74
N HIS A 212 7.34 19.00 0.98
CA HIS A 212 7.25 18.36 -0.32
C HIS A 212 7.80 16.92 -0.34
N GLY A 213 7.62 16.17 0.75
CA GLY A 213 8.13 14.80 0.87
C GLY A 213 9.66 14.67 0.99
N SER A 214 10.40 15.72 1.33
CA SER A 214 11.88 15.71 1.33
C SER A 214 12.56 14.59 2.13
N THR A 215 11.91 14.09 3.18
CA THR A 215 12.41 12.98 4.01
C THR A 215 11.77 11.63 3.67
N PHE A 216 10.79 11.62 2.76
CA PHE A 216 10.00 10.44 2.47
C PHE A 216 10.86 9.29 1.98
N PHE A 217 11.64 9.50 0.93
CA PHE A 217 12.34 8.39 0.27
C PHE A 217 13.26 7.65 1.25
N LYS A 218 13.93 8.40 2.13
CA LYS A 218 14.73 7.85 3.23
C LYS A 218 13.89 7.06 4.23
N ASP A 219 12.82 7.65 4.74
CA ASP A 219 11.95 7.00 5.74
C ASP A 219 11.18 5.81 5.14
N PHE A 220 10.80 5.87 3.87
CA PHE A 220 10.12 4.81 3.13
C PHE A 220 11.05 3.62 2.87
N ALA A 221 12.29 3.87 2.47
CA ALA A 221 13.32 2.85 2.35
C ALA A 221 13.54 2.13 3.70
N ALA A 222 13.73 2.89 4.78
CA ALA A 222 13.89 2.34 6.13
C ALA A 222 12.66 1.50 6.56
N CYS A 223 11.46 2.00 6.30
CA CYS A 223 10.21 1.28 6.54
C CYS A 223 10.13 -0.01 5.71
N THR A 224 10.59 -0.02 4.46
CA THR A 224 10.55 -1.22 3.61
C THR A 224 11.57 -2.27 4.05
N VAL A 225 12.76 -1.84 4.46
CA VAL A 225 13.74 -2.73 5.12
C VAL A 225 13.17 -3.30 6.42
N LYS A 226 12.50 -2.50 7.24
CA LYS A 226 11.85 -3.00 8.46
C LYS A 226 10.72 -4.00 8.15
N LEU A 227 9.90 -3.73 7.14
CA LEU A 227 8.84 -4.63 6.68
C LEU A 227 9.39 -6.01 6.28
N SER A 228 10.55 -6.05 5.61
CA SER A 228 11.19 -7.31 5.20
C SER A 228 11.49 -8.26 6.36
N LYS A 229 11.65 -7.71 7.57
CA LYS A 229 12.03 -8.44 8.79
C LYS A 229 10.81 -8.87 9.63
N VAL A 230 9.60 -8.41 9.31
CA VAL A 230 8.40 -8.73 10.10
C VAL A 230 8.06 -10.22 9.94
N GLY A 231 7.84 -10.91 11.06
CA GLY A 231 7.44 -12.32 11.08
C GLY A 231 8.54 -13.32 10.69
N VAL A 232 9.80 -12.89 10.59
CA VAL A 232 10.94 -13.79 10.35
C VAL A 232 11.46 -14.31 11.69
N SER A 233 11.39 -15.61 11.95
CA SER A 233 12.06 -16.21 13.12
C SER A 233 13.58 -16.29 12.87
N GLN A 234 14.40 -15.94 13.87
CA GLN A 234 15.86 -15.91 13.78
C GLN A 234 16.51 -17.25 13.35
N GLU A 235 15.87 -18.39 13.61
CA GLU A 235 16.33 -19.72 13.18
C GLU A 235 16.12 -20.03 11.68
N ARG A 236 15.51 -19.12 10.91
CA ARG A 236 15.22 -19.30 9.48
C ARG A 236 15.94 -18.31 8.56
N LEU A 237 16.90 -17.56 9.09
CA LEU A 237 17.85 -16.80 8.27
C LEU A 237 18.94 -17.74 7.79
N VAL A 238 18.98 -18.05 6.49
CA VAL A 238 20.20 -18.62 5.90
C VAL A 238 21.23 -17.51 5.92
N LYS A 239 22.31 -17.66 6.69
CA LYS A 239 23.52 -16.87 6.48
C LYS A 239 24.01 -17.22 5.07
N LEU A 240 23.75 -16.35 4.10
CA LEU A 240 24.54 -16.31 2.89
C LEU A 240 25.95 -15.95 3.35
N GLY A 241 26.81 -16.97 3.42
CA GLY A 241 28.23 -16.77 3.64
C GLY A 241 28.74 -15.76 2.61
N ASP A 242 29.36 -14.71 3.11
CA ASP A 242 30.37 -13.89 2.45
C ASP A 242 30.19 -13.71 0.93
N ILE A 243 29.15 -12.98 0.54
CA ILE A 243 29.19 -12.26 -0.74
C ILE A 243 29.46 -10.80 -0.40
N VAL A 244 30.75 -10.47 -0.38
CA VAL A 244 31.22 -9.09 -0.53
C VAL A 244 30.85 -8.67 -1.96
N LEU A 245 30.08 -7.60 -2.10
CA LEU A 245 30.03 -6.83 -3.35
C LEU A 245 31.24 -5.89 -3.40
#